data_AF-A0A8S1J880-F1
#
_entry.id   AF-A0A8S1J880-F1
#
_cell.length_a   1.000
_cell.length_b   1.000
_cell.length_c   1.000
_cell.angle_alpha   90.00
_cell.angle_beta   90.00
_cell.angle_gamma   90.00
#
_symmetry.space_group_name_H-M   'P 1'
#
loop_
_entity.id
_entity.type
_entity.pdbx_description
1 polymer ?
#
loop_
_entity_poly.entity_id
_entity_poly.type
_entity_poly.pdbx_seq_one_letter_code
_entity_poly.pdbx_strand_id
1 'polypeptide(L)'
;MLFGRGFWAALWQCASVYYACAALLHFVVPQIFPVRRIQSAERKRGEVERDAFCSLGPIILKAGIWTIVEVLHDRGLGKLYDGPVNSLLGISYLLFVILLLDVLHDTWFYWTHRLLHWKPLYTHVHYMHHRSRSPTAFTGYSFHIIEAAIVFANEIIVCFLFPIHVELHRAYHMVTSIIHQGGEAPLKTCTSAASFV
;
A
#
# COMPACT_ATOMS: atom_id res chain seq x y z
N MET A 1 15.94 -4.58 -10.45
CA MET A 1 14.52 -4.40 -10.09
C MET A 1 13.96 -5.74 -9.73
N LEU A 2 13.31 -5.85 -8.56
CA LEU A 2 12.43 -6.97 -8.18
C LEU A 2 11.81 -7.51 -9.48
N PHE A 3 12.27 -8.68 -9.92
CA PHE A 3 11.98 -9.40 -11.15
C PHE A 3 11.36 -8.61 -12.33
N GLY A 4 12.21 -7.87 -13.07
CA GLY A 4 11.85 -7.29 -14.37
C GLY A 4 11.57 -5.78 -14.36
N ARG A 5 11.35 -5.23 -15.56
CA ARG A 5 11.17 -3.80 -15.81
C ARG A 5 9.92 -3.53 -16.65
N GLY A 6 9.42 -2.30 -16.58
CA GLY A 6 8.29 -1.82 -17.36
C GLY A 6 6.93 -2.18 -16.76
N PHE A 7 5.88 -1.64 -17.39
CA PHE A 7 4.51 -1.67 -16.89
C PHE A 7 3.98 -3.07 -16.59
N TRP A 8 4.20 -4.03 -17.49
CA TRP A 8 3.67 -5.39 -17.30
C TRP A 8 4.36 -6.12 -16.15
N ALA A 9 5.66 -5.92 -15.96
CA ALA A 9 6.38 -6.47 -14.81
C ALA A 9 5.89 -5.83 -13.50
N ALA A 10 5.76 -4.49 -13.48
CA ALA A 10 5.23 -3.77 -12.33
C ALA A 10 3.79 -4.19 -11.99
N LEU A 11 2.93 -4.36 -13.01
CA LEU A 11 1.55 -4.80 -12.85
C LEU A 11 1.48 -6.21 -12.29
N TRP A 12 2.26 -7.14 -12.85
CA TRP A 12 2.33 -8.51 -12.36
C TRP A 12 2.79 -8.55 -10.89
N GLN A 13 3.83 -7.80 -10.54
CA GLN A 13 4.33 -7.72 -9.17
C GLN A 13 3.29 -7.14 -8.22
N CYS A 14 2.70 -5.99 -8.53
CA CYS A 14 1.70 -5.34 -7.69
C CYS A 14 0.46 -6.23 -7.52
N ALA A 15 -0.06 -6.79 -8.61
CA ALA A 15 -1.24 -7.64 -8.59
C ALA A 15 -0.98 -8.94 -7.83
N SER A 16 0.09 -9.67 -8.14
CA SER A 16 0.39 -10.95 -7.50
C SER A 16 0.61 -10.80 -5.99
N VAL A 17 1.40 -9.82 -5.56
CA VAL A 17 1.62 -9.58 -4.12
C VAL A 17 0.33 -9.13 -3.44
N TYR A 18 -0.42 -8.21 -4.04
CA TYR A 18 -1.68 -7.74 -3.46
C TYR A 18 -2.69 -8.87 -3.31
N TYR A 19 -3.03 -9.57 -4.40
CA TYR A 19 -4.06 -10.62 -4.35
C TYR A 19 -3.61 -11.83 -3.52
N ALA A 20 -2.33 -12.20 -3.53
CA ALA A 20 -1.82 -13.27 -2.66
C ALA A 20 -1.91 -12.87 -1.18
N CYS A 21 -1.49 -11.66 -0.81
CA CYS A 21 -1.58 -11.16 0.55
C CYS A 21 -3.04 -11.08 1.03
N ALA A 22 -3.92 -10.47 0.23
CA ALA A 22 -5.33 -10.38 0.54
C ALA A 22 -5.99 -11.76 0.68
N ALA A 23 -5.67 -12.72 -0.21
CA ALA A 23 -6.18 -14.08 -0.11
C ALA A 23 -5.67 -14.80 1.16
N LEU A 24 -4.38 -14.66 1.49
CA LEU A 24 -3.81 -15.24 2.71
C LEU A 24 -4.49 -14.68 3.97
N LEU A 25 -4.59 -13.34 4.07
CA LEU A 25 -5.24 -12.67 5.20
C LEU A 25 -6.74 -13.01 5.29
N HIS A 26 -7.42 -13.14 4.16
CA HIS A 26 -8.86 -13.38 4.16
C HIS A 26 -9.25 -14.84 4.39
N PHE A 27 -8.56 -15.78 3.75
CA PHE A 27 -8.96 -17.18 3.70
C PHE A 27 -8.11 -18.09 4.58
N VAL A 28 -6.82 -17.81 4.74
CA VAL A 28 -5.88 -18.74 5.42
C VAL A 28 -5.69 -18.38 6.89
N VAL A 29 -5.39 -17.11 7.20
CA VAL A 29 -5.11 -16.66 8.58
C VAL A 29 -6.25 -17.00 9.56
N PRO A 30 -7.54 -16.78 9.23
CA PRO A 30 -8.63 -17.11 10.15
C PRO A 30 -8.84 -18.61 10.40
N GLN A 31 -8.25 -19.49 9.58
CA GLN A 31 -8.29 -20.94 9.77
C GLN A 31 -7.19 -21.43 10.71
N ILE A 32 -6.08 -20.69 10.82
CA ILE A 32 -4.91 -21.06 11.62
C ILE A 32 -4.96 -20.39 12.99
N PHE A 33 -5.43 -19.14 13.07
CA PHE A 33 -5.46 -18.35 14.29
C PHE A 33 -6.89 -18.06 14.74
N PRO A 34 -7.17 -18.04 16.05
CA PRO A 34 -8.44 -17.56 16.57
C PRO A 34 -8.50 -16.04 16.39
N VAL A 35 -9.16 -15.61 15.33
CA VAL A 35 -9.29 -14.19 14.98
C VAL A 35 -10.70 -13.70 15.26
N ARG A 36 -10.80 -12.57 15.97
CA ARG A 36 -12.08 -11.86 16.16
C ARG A 36 -12.17 -10.67 15.21
N ARG A 37 -13.37 -10.43 14.67
CA ARG A 37 -13.66 -9.23 13.88
C ARG A 37 -13.66 -7.98 14.76
N ILE A 38 -13.00 -6.93 14.27
CA ILE A 38 -12.95 -5.63 14.95
C ILE A 38 -14.31 -4.94 14.87
N GLN A 39 -14.96 -5.02 13.71
CA GLN A 39 -16.22 -4.35 13.45
C GLN A 39 -17.40 -5.30 13.67
N SER A 40 -18.48 -4.74 14.25
CA SER A 40 -19.71 -5.46 14.58
C SER A 40 -20.69 -5.56 13.41
N ALA A 41 -20.50 -4.76 12.36
CA ALA A 41 -21.37 -4.77 11.19
C ALA A 41 -21.24 -6.09 10.42
N GLU A 42 -22.38 -6.67 10.03
CA GLU A 42 -22.39 -7.84 9.17
C GLU A 42 -21.89 -7.49 7.77
N ARG A 43 -21.09 -8.40 7.21
CA ARG A 43 -20.60 -8.29 5.84
C ARG A 43 -21.73 -8.65 4.87
N LYS A 44 -22.00 -7.79 3.89
CA LYS A 44 -22.98 -8.07 2.85
C LYS A 44 -22.42 -9.11 1.87
N ARG A 45 -23.32 -9.88 1.27
CA ARG A 45 -22.96 -10.83 0.20
C ARG A 45 -22.37 -10.08 -1.00
N GLY A 46 -21.28 -10.58 -1.57
CA GLY A 46 -20.63 -9.97 -2.75
C GLY A 46 -19.63 -8.85 -2.46
N GLU A 47 -19.42 -8.47 -1.20
CA GLU A 47 -18.50 -7.36 -0.87
C GLU A 47 -17.04 -7.70 -1.09
N VAL A 48 -16.64 -8.96 -0.91
CA VAL A 48 -15.25 -9.39 -1.15
C VAL A 48 -14.92 -9.25 -2.63
N GLU A 49 -15.80 -9.73 -3.49
CA GLU A 49 -15.67 -9.73 -4.94
C GLU A 49 -15.70 -8.30 -5.49
N ARG A 50 -16.61 -7.47 -4.96
CA ARG A 50 -16.61 -6.04 -5.26
C ARG A 50 -15.29 -5.40 -4.88
N ASP A 51 -14.84 -5.60 -3.64
CA ASP A 51 -13.68 -4.89 -3.14
C ASP A 51 -12.42 -5.29 -3.93
N ALA A 52 -12.31 -6.58 -4.26
CA ALA A 52 -11.29 -7.14 -5.14
C ALA A 52 -11.36 -6.63 -6.59
N PHE A 53 -12.55 -6.37 -7.13
CA PHE A 53 -12.71 -5.79 -8.47
C PHE A 53 -12.33 -4.30 -8.46
N CYS A 54 -12.80 -3.56 -7.45
CA CYS A 54 -12.50 -2.14 -7.28
C CYS A 54 -10.99 -1.88 -7.08
N SER A 55 -10.21 -2.83 -6.56
CA SER A 55 -8.76 -2.69 -6.43
C SER A 55 -7.98 -2.77 -7.75
N LEU A 56 -8.58 -3.26 -8.84
CA LEU A 56 -7.90 -3.37 -10.14
C LEU A 56 -7.39 -2.01 -10.65
N GLY A 57 -8.23 -0.97 -10.56
CA GLY A 57 -7.89 0.38 -11.02
C GLY A 57 -6.67 0.97 -10.29
N PRO A 58 -6.70 1.04 -8.94
CA PRO A 58 -5.54 1.45 -8.15
C PRO A 58 -4.28 0.61 -8.37
N ILE A 59 -4.40 -0.71 -8.56
CA ILE A 59 -3.24 -1.58 -8.86
C ILE A 59 -2.63 -1.23 -10.22
N ILE A 60 -3.46 -1.03 -11.25
CA ILE A 60 -3.03 -0.59 -12.59
C ILE A 60 -2.34 0.77 -12.50
N LEU A 61 -2.91 1.71 -11.75
CA LEU A 61 -2.32 3.03 -11.57
C LEU A 61 -0.96 2.95 -10.86
N LYS A 62 -0.84 2.15 -9.78
CA LYS A 62 0.41 1.95 -9.05
C LYS A 62 1.49 1.34 -9.95
N ALA A 63 1.14 0.38 -10.80
CA ALA A 63 2.05 -0.16 -11.81
C ALA A 63 2.52 0.92 -12.81
N GLY A 64 1.63 1.83 -13.21
CA GLY A 64 1.97 3.00 -14.01
C GLY A 64 2.95 3.93 -13.29
N ILE A 65 2.70 4.23 -12.02
CA ILE A 65 3.58 5.03 -11.16
C ILE A 65 4.97 4.40 -11.05
N TRP A 66 5.07 3.10 -10.82
CA TRP A 66 6.36 2.40 -10.77
C TRP A 66 7.08 2.49 -12.11
N THR A 67 6.37 2.37 -13.22
CA THR A 67 6.94 2.56 -14.55
C THR A 67 7.48 3.97 -14.74
N ILE A 68 6.76 4.99 -14.25
CA ILE A 68 7.23 6.38 -14.26
C ILE A 68 8.53 6.51 -13.45
N VAL A 69 8.59 5.93 -12.26
CA VAL A 69 9.81 5.95 -11.41
C VAL A 69 10.98 5.28 -12.11
N GLU A 70 10.77 4.16 -12.82
CA GLU A 70 11.82 3.54 -13.65
C GLU A 70 12.30 4.49 -14.76
N VAL A 71 11.37 5.13 -15.47
CA VAL A 71 11.70 6.07 -16.55
C VAL A 71 12.42 7.31 -16.01
N LEU A 72 12.06 7.78 -14.82
CA LEU A 72 12.76 8.87 -14.14
C LEU A 72 14.21 8.46 -13.86
N HIS A 73 14.41 7.28 -13.28
CA HIS A 73 15.75 6.73 -13.03
C HIS A 73 16.58 6.60 -14.32
N ASP A 74 16.02 6.00 -15.37
CA ASP A 74 16.73 5.78 -16.65
C ASP A 74 17.10 7.09 -17.35
N ARG A 75 16.33 8.16 -17.13
CA ARG A 75 16.61 9.49 -17.66
C ARG A 75 17.52 10.32 -16.74
N GLY A 76 17.96 9.78 -15.61
CA GLY A 76 18.72 10.52 -14.59
C GLY A 76 17.92 11.67 -13.96
N LEU A 77 16.58 11.58 -13.97
CA LEU A 77 15.69 12.56 -13.37
C LEU A 77 15.38 12.16 -11.93
N GLY A 78 15.51 13.11 -11.01
CA GLY A 78 15.37 12.86 -9.57
C GLY A 78 16.68 12.38 -8.94
N LYS A 79 16.57 11.78 -7.77
CA LYS A 79 17.67 11.34 -6.91
C LYS A 79 17.63 9.82 -6.71
N LEU A 80 17.27 9.09 -7.76
CA LEU A 80 17.31 7.63 -7.75
C LEU A 80 18.72 7.18 -8.14
N TYR A 81 19.22 6.15 -7.48
CA TYR A 81 20.49 5.51 -7.82
C TYR A 81 20.36 3.99 -7.74
N ASP A 82 21.28 3.30 -8.39
CA ASP A 82 21.46 1.87 -8.31
C ASP A 82 22.93 1.51 -8.03
N GLY A 83 23.21 0.21 -7.89
CA GLY A 83 24.54 -0.31 -7.64
C GLY A 83 24.63 -1.16 -6.37
N PRO A 84 25.77 -1.85 -6.16
CA PRO A 84 25.94 -2.72 -5.00
C PRO A 84 26.05 -1.90 -3.71
N VAL A 85 25.32 -2.33 -2.68
CA VAL A 85 25.45 -1.81 -1.31
C VAL A 85 26.16 -2.86 -0.46
N ASN A 86 27.46 -2.68 -0.24
CA ASN A 86 28.33 -3.66 0.40
C ASN A 86 29.17 -3.08 1.57
N SER A 87 28.88 -1.85 1.99
CA SER A 87 29.54 -1.20 3.12
C SER A 87 28.57 -1.01 4.28
N LEU A 88 29.09 -1.00 5.52
CA LEU A 88 28.30 -0.72 6.71
C LEU A 88 27.60 0.64 6.59
N LEU A 89 28.32 1.66 6.10
CA LEU A 89 27.77 2.99 5.87
C LEU A 89 26.60 2.97 4.87
N GLY A 90 26.74 2.22 3.77
CA GLY A 90 25.68 2.06 2.79
C GLY A 90 24.43 1.39 3.37
N ILE A 91 24.61 0.31 4.14
CA ILE A 91 23.50 -0.38 4.82
C ILE A 91 22.83 0.56 5.85
N SER A 92 23.61 1.25 6.67
CA SER A 92 23.09 2.24 7.62
C SER A 92 22.32 3.36 6.94
N TYR A 93 22.79 3.82 5.77
CA TYR A 93 22.07 4.80 4.97
C TYR A 93 20.73 4.25 4.45
N LEU A 94 20.67 3.00 3.96
CA LEU A 94 19.39 2.39 3.55
C LEU A 94 18.39 2.31 4.71
N LEU A 95 18.84 1.92 5.92
CA LEU A 95 17.99 1.89 7.11
C LEU A 95 17.48 3.29 7.49
N PHE A 96 18.36 4.29 7.42
CA PHE A 96 17.97 5.68 7.65
C PHE A 96 16.95 6.17 6.60
N VAL A 97 17.13 5.81 5.34
CA VAL A 97 16.19 6.12 4.25
C VAL A 97 14.83 5.47 4.49
N ILE A 98 14.76 4.24 5.01
CA ILE A 98 13.49 3.61 5.39
C ILE A 98 12.76 4.46 6.44
N LEU A 99 13.45 4.91 7.49
CA LEU A 99 12.84 5.76 8.52
C LEU A 99 12.34 7.09 7.96
N LEU A 100 13.09 7.71 7.05
CA LEU A 100 12.65 8.93 6.37
C LEU A 100 11.41 8.68 5.50
N LEU A 101 11.38 7.57 4.77
CA LEU A 101 10.24 7.18 3.96
C LEU A 101 9.01 6.93 4.82
N ASP A 102 9.14 6.31 5.99
CA ASP A 102 8.02 6.12 6.93
C ASP A 102 7.44 7.45 7.41
N VAL A 103 8.28 8.36 7.90
CA VAL A 103 7.84 9.68 8.35
C VAL A 103 7.13 10.43 7.22
N LEU A 104 7.67 10.39 6.00
CA LEU A 104 7.08 11.07 4.85
C LEU A 104 5.79 10.40 4.37
N HIS A 105 5.76 9.07 4.35
CA HIS A 105 4.58 8.31 3.97
C HIS A 105 3.42 8.60 4.92
N ASP A 106 3.65 8.53 6.24
CA ASP A 106 2.63 8.83 7.25
C ASP A 106 2.17 10.28 7.17
N THR A 107 3.12 11.22 7.01
CA THR A 107 2.80 12.65 6.85
C THR A 107 1.94 12.88 5.61
N TRP A 108 2.35 12.32 4.46
CA TRP A 108 1.62 12.44 3.21
C TRP A 108 0.23 11.83 3.32
N PHE A 109 0.13 10.61 3.85
CA PHE A 109 -1.13 9.91 4.03
C PHE A 109 -2.07 10.69 4.94
N TYR A 110 -1.59 11.20 6.09
CA TYR A 110 -2.41 12.01 6.99
C TYR A 110 -3.02 13.23 6.29
N TRP A 111 -2.20 14.03 5.61
CA TRP A 111 -2.67 15.26 4.97
C TRP A 111 -3.57 15.00 3.77
N THR A 112 -3.21 14.03 2.94
CA THR A 112 -4.03 13.66 1.78
C THR A 112 -5.34 13.00 2.19
N HIS A 113 -5.33 12.14 3.20
CA HIS A 113 -6.56 11.58 3.76
C HIS A 113 -7.46 12.67 4.34
N ARG A 114 -6.89 13.63 5.11
CA ARG A 114 -7.63 14.79 5.61
C ARG A 114 -8.24 15.62 4.47
N LEU A 115 -7.49 15.81 3.38
CA LEU A 115 -7.98 16.47 2.17
C LEU A 115 -9.13 15.67 1.52
N LEU A 116 -9.02 14.35 1.44
CA LEU A 116 -10.06 13.47 0.88
C LEU A 116 -11.37 13.52 1.68
N HIS A 117 -11.32 13.83 2.97
CA HIS A 117 -12.50 14.09 3.81
C HIS A 117 -13.13 15.47 3.62
N TRP A 118 -12.53 16.36 2.83
CA TRP A 118 -13.17 17.60 2.43
C TRP A 118 -14.40 17.31 1.55
N LYS A 119 -15.54 17.93 1.86
CA LYS A 119 -16.89 17.56 1.35
C LYS A 119 -16.96 17.20 -0.16
N PRO A 120 -16.37 17.98 -1.09
CA PRO A 120 -16.40 17.65 -2.52
C PRO A 120 -15.63 16.37 -2.84
N LEU A 121 -14.41 16.20 -2.30
CA LEU A 121 -13.61 14.99 -2.51
C LEU A 121 -14.23 13.80 -1.80
N TYR A 122 -14.80 14.00 -0.62
CA TYR A 122 -15.49 12.94 0.10
C TYR A 122 -16.63 12.38 -0.74
N THR A 123 -17.50 13.25 -1.24
CA THR A 123 -18.73 12.83 -1.92
C THR A 123 -18.45 12.11 -3.25
N HIS A 124 -17.46 12.57 -4.01
CA HIS A 124 -17.20 12.08 -5.37
C HIS A 124 -16.09 11.04 -5.45
N VAL A 125 -15.18 11.03 -4.48
CA VAL A 125 -13.95 10.22 -4.52
C VAL A 125 -13.89 9.28 -3.32
N HIS A 126 -13.82 9.84 -2.11
CA HIS A 126 -13.53 9.06 -0.90
C HIS A 126 -14.71 8.21 -0.39
N TYR A 127 -15.94 8.55 -0.77
CA TYR A 127 -17.14 7.82 -0.36
C TYR A 127 -17.09 6.35 -0.76
N MET A 128 -16.46 6.02 -1.90
CA MET A 128 -16.33 4.62 -2.33
C MET A 128 -15.51 3.80 -1.34
N HIS A 129 -14.41 4.37 -0.83
CA HIS A 129 -13.58 3.73 0.19
C HIS A 129 -14.38 3.50 1.49
N HIS A 130 -15.15 4.51 1.93
CA HIS A 130 -16.00 4.42 3.14
C HIS A 130 -17.30 3.64 2.95
N ARG A 131 -17.56 3.10 1.76
CA ARG A 131 -18.77 2.33 1.48
C ARG A 131 -18.76 0.98 2.21
N SER A 132 -17.59 0.40 2.41
CA SER A 132 -17.37 -0.85 3.13
C SER A 132 -17.42 -0.62 4.65
N ARG A 133 -18.58 -0.85 5.26
CA ARG A 133 -18.74 -0.76 6.74
C ARG A 133 -18.22 -1.99 7.50
N SER A 134 -17.71 -2.98 6.79
CA SER A 134 -17.03 -4.18 7.31
C SER A 134 -15.91 -4.51 6.33
N PRO A 135 -14.74 -3.85 6.42
CA PRO A 135 -13.66 -4.02 5.47
C PRO A 135 -13.16 -5.46 5.49
N THR A 136 -12.51 -5.80 4.40
CA THR A 136 -11.89 -7.07 4.09
C THR A 136 -10.44 -6.82 3.76
N ALA A 137 -9.62 -7.88 3.71
CA ALA A 137 -8.23 -7.72 3.24
C ALA A 137 -8.13 -7.13 1.81
N PHE A 138 -9.20 -7.19 1.00
CA PHE A 138 -9.27 -6.57 -0.33
C PHE A 138 -9.72 -5.11 -0.30
N THR A 139 -10.17 -4.60 0.83
CA THR A 139 -10.62 -3.20 0.98
C THR A 139 -9.45 -2.22 0.96
N GLY A 140 -8.23 -2.70 1.26
CA GLY A 140 -6.99 -1.91 1.22
C GLY A 140 -6.89 -1.00 0.01
N TYR A 141 -6.99 -1.53 -1.21
CA TYR A 141 -6.98 -0.71 -2.43
C TYR A 141 -8.35 -0.56 -3.08
N SER A 142 -9.43 -0.76 -2.33
CA SER A 142 -10.79 -0.62 -2.84
C SER A 142 -11.28 0.83 -2.77
N PHE A 143 -10.67 1.71 -3.57
CA PHE A 143 -10.99 3.14 -3.61
C PHE A 143 -10.96 3.72 -5.03
N HIS A 144 -11.45 4.96 -5.16
CA HIS A 144 -11.52 5.66 -6.44
C HIS A 144 -10.11 5.86 -7.03
N ILE A 145 -9.97 5.80 -8.36
CA ILE A 145 -8.66 5.98 -9.02
C ILE A 145 -8.02 7.35 -8.75
N ILE A 146 -8.83 8.40 -8.56
CA ILE A 146 -8.35 9.74 -8.15
C ILE A 146 -7.79 9.71 -6.72
N GLU A 147 -8.43 8.99 -5.79
CA GLU A 147 -7.87 8.80 -4.44
C GLU A 147 -6.56 8.02 -4.51
N ALA A 148 -6.50 6.97 -5.33
CA ALA A 148 -5.27 6.26 -5.62
C ALA A 148 -4.16 7.18 -6.13
N ALA A 149 -4.47 8.07 -7.08
CA ALA A 149 -3.50 9.02 -7.63
C ALA A 149 -2.97 9.98 -6.57
N ILE A 150 -3.85 10.51 -5.71
CA ILE A 150 -3.47 11.42 -4.64
C ILE A 150 -2.58 10.71 -3.60
N VAL A 151 -2.98 9.51 -3.16
CA VAL A 151 -2.25 8.76 -2.12
C VAL A 151 -0.91 8.25 -2.66
N PHE A 152 -0.89 7.68 -3.86
CA PHE A 152 0.34 7.12 -4.46
C PHE A 152 1.27 8.18 -5.07
N ALA A 153 0.85 9.44 -5.19
CA ALA A 153 1.74 10.52 -5.65
C ALA A 153 3.01 10.65 -4.78
N ASN A 154 2.94 10.28 -3.50
CA ASN A 154 4.11 10.23 -2.63
C ASN A 154 5.26 9.40 -3.23
N GLU A 155 4.95 8.29 -3.91
CA GLU A 155 5.97 7.41 -4.49
C GLU A 155 6.81 8.12 -5.55
N ILE A 156 6.25 9.10 -6.25
CA ILE A 156 7.00 9.92 -7.21
C ILE A 156 7.71 11.06 -6.49
N ILE A 157 7.05 11.72 -5.55
CA ILE A 157 7.57 12.91 -4.86
C ILE A 157 8.86 12.58 -4.11
N VAL A 158 8.91 11.46 -3.39
CA VAL A 158 10.11 11.07 -2.61
C VAL A 158 11.35 10.89 -3.49
N CYS A 159 11.18 10.52 -4.77
CA CYS A 159 12.28 10.38 -5.72
C CYS A 159 13.05 11.68 -5.95
N PHE A 160 12.52 12.85 -5.56
CA PHE A 160 13.19 14.15 -5.75
C PHE A 160 13.77 14.75 -4.46
N LEU A 161 13.44 14.20 -3.29
CA LEU A 161 13.80 14.80 -2.01
C LEU A 161 15.24 14.47 -1.60
N PHE A 162 15.60 13.18 -1.58
CA PHE A 162 16.92 12.68 -1.18
C PHE A 162 17.34 11.46 -2.02
N PRO A 163 18.63 11.07 -2.00
CA PRO A 163 19.11 9.89 -2.72
C PRO A 163 18.43 8.61 -2.23
N ILE A 164 17.72 7.90 -3.11
CA ILE A 164 17.04 6.65 -2.80
C ILE A 164 17.53 5.56 -3.75
N HIS A 165 17.91 4.42 -3.19
CA HIS A 165 18.24 3.25 -3.98
C HIS A 165 16.99 2.73 -4.67
N VAL A 166 17.00 2.55 -5.99
CA VAL A 166 15.81 2.24 -6.79
C VAL A 166 15.11 0.94 -6.36
N GLU A 167 15.89 -0.07 -5.96
CA GLU A 167 15.34 -1.32 -5.40
C GLU A 167 14.71 -1.12 -4.03
N LEU A 168 15.28 -0.25 -3.20
CA LEU A 168 14.75 0.04 -1.87
C LEU A 168 13.41 0.76 -2.00
N HIS A 169 13.32 1.75 -2.89
CA HIS A 169 12.07 2.47 -3.20
C HIS A 169 10.95 1.49 -3.55
N ARG A 170 11.20 0.59 -4.50
CA ARG A 170 10.23 -0.42 -4.93
C ARG A 170 9.85 -1.39 -3.81
N ALA A 171 10.85 -1.93 -3.11
CA ALA A 171 10.63 -2.87 -2.02
C ALA A 171 9.83 -2.22 -0.89
N TYR A 172 10.17 -0.99 -0.53
CA TYR A 172 9.46 -0.19 0.46
C TYR A 172 7.98 -0.04 0.12
N HIS A 173 7.67 0.44 -1.10
CA HIS A 173 6.27 0.63 -1.51
C HIS A 173 5.50 -0.68 -1.73
N MET A 174 6.20 -1.81 -1.91
CA MET A 174 5.59 -3.14 -1.84
C MET A 174 5.22 -3.51 -0.41
N VAL A 175 6.14 -3.31 0.54
CA VAL A 175 5.92 -3.58 1.96
C VAL A 175 4.80 -2.72 2.53
N THR A 176 4.77 -1.42 2.22
CA THR A 176 3.66 -0.56 2.68
C THR A 176 2.31 -0.99 2.11
N SER A 177 2.26 -1.55 0.88
CA SER A 177 1.03 -2.13 0.32
C SER A 177 0.54 -3.34 1.12
N ILE A 178 1.45 -4.14 1.66
CA ILE A 178 1.12 -5.30 2.51
C ILE A 178 0.64 -4.81 3.89
N ILE A 179 1.34 -3.84 4.48
CA ILE A 179 0.96 -3.24 5.77
C ILE A 179 -0.45 -2.63 5.67
N HIS A 180 -0.74 -1.90 4.59
CA HIS A 180 -2.03 -1.28 4.38
C HIS A 180 -3.18 -2.30 4.29
N GLN A 181 -2.98 -3.42 3.58
CA GLN A 181 -3.95 -4.53 3.58
C GLN A 181 -4.12 -5.17 4.96
N GLY A 182 -3.03 -5.33 5.71
CA GLY A 182 -3.07 -5.83 7.08
C GLY A 182 -3.85 -4.92 8.03
N GLY A 183 -3.75 -3.61 7.86
CA GLY A 183 -4.50 -2.62 8.63
C GLY A 183 -6.01 -2.65 8.37
N GLU A 184 -6.41 -2.89 7.13
CA GLU A 184 -7.82 -3.02 6.73
C GLU A 184 -8.40 -4.42 6.96
N ALA A 185 -7.55 -5.42 7.15
CA ALA A 185 -8.01 -6.76 7.47
C ALA A 185 -8.76 -6.73 8.82
N PRO A 186 -9.98 -7.28 8.90
CA PRO A 186 -10.81 -7.20 10.10
C PRO A 186 -10.34 -8.22 11.15
N LEU A 187 -9.03 -8.30 11.41
CA LEU A 187 -8.40 -9.36 12.18
C LEU A 187 -7.78 -8.81 13.46
N LYS A 188 -8.31 -9.19 14.63
CA LYS A 188 -7.59 -9.11 15.92
C LYS A 188 -7.27 -10.51 16.40
N THR A 189 -5.99 -10.80 16.64
CA THR A 189 -5.58 -12.06 17.26
C THR A 189 -6.12 -12.10 18.68
N CYS A 190 -6.75 -13.22 19.07
CA CYS A 190 -7.13 -13.46 20.46
C CYS A 190 -5.86 -13.81 21.27
N THR A 191 -5.01 -12.83 21.54
CA THR A 191 -3.95 -12.97 22.55
C THR A 191 -4.44 -12.32 23.84
N SER A 192 -4.77 -13.20 24.80
CA SER A 192 -5.05 -12.92 26.22
C SER A 192 -6.02 -11.77 26.52
N ALA A 193 -7.27 -12.13 26.81
CA ALA A 193 -7.99 -11.45 27.88
C ALA A 193 -7.27 -11.76 29.20
N ALA A 194 -6.22 -11.00 29.52
CA ALA A 194 -5.80 -10.83 30.90
C ALA A 194 -6.78 -9.84 31.50
N SER A 195 -7.85 -10.40 32.08
CA SER A 195 -8.73 -9.73 33.01
C SER A 195 -7.86 -9.13 34.12
N PHE A 196 -7.58 -7.84 34.06
CA PHE A 196 -7.29 -7.11 35.29
C PHE A 196 -8.65 -6.82 35.92
N VAL A 197 -8.89 -7.60 36.98
CA VAL A 197 -9.95 -7.42 37.98
C VAL A 197 -9.97 -5.98 38.48
#